data_AF-A0A1W1VYC1-F1
#
_entry.id   AF-A0A1W1VYC1-F1
#
_cell.length_a   1.000
_cell.length_b   1.000
_cell.length_c   1.000
_cell.angle_alpha   90.00
_cell.angle_beta   90.00
_cell.angle_gamma   90.00
#
_symmetry.space_group_name_H-M   'P 1'
#
loop_
_entity.id
_entity.type
_entity.pdbx_description
1 polymer ?
#
loop_
_entity_poly.entity_id
_entity_poly.type
_entity_poly.pdbx_seq_one_letter_code
_entity_poly.pdbx_strand_id
1 'polypeptide(L)'
;MPSIYSFALKLAALSPLGLLVVPARSQSAERIIDRNTIGWFTYNGGHQIGEKWAVHTEVQLRRTRLGLGRQQLLSRLGLVYSLAEQVTLSGGYTQLTTYPYGDYPTASLGEATPENRAYEDVTLANTYGRLQLTHRFRLEQRWLGQLAESNPKQVASWEYQNRARYQVAGEIPLQGSSIDDGELYVTFFDEIFIGFGKNVGRNVFNQNRIFGGLGYQIHDNWKLELYYLNQWTQHAEPAPNTQQSVFENNNGFRLNVVYDLDFTSAPASE
;
A
#
# COMPACT_ATOMS: atom_id res chain seq x y z
N MET A 1 31.21 -73.37 -21.69
CA MET A 1 32.15 -73.11 -20.58
C MET A 1 32.73 -71.69 -20.75
N PRO A 2 32.99 -70.96 -19.65
CA PRO A 2 32.79 -69.52 -19.44
C PRO A 2 33.85 -68.63 -20.15
N SER A 3 33.65 -67.32 -20.37
CA SER A 3 34.09 -66.24 -19.46
C SER A 3 34.07 -64.91 -20.27
N ILE A 4 33.22 -63.92 -19.98
CA ILE A 4 33.41 -62.76 -19.08
C ILE A 4 34.38 -61.67 -19.63
N TYR A 5 33.74 -60.56 -20.06
CA TYR A 5 34.09 -59.13 -20.04
C TYR A 5 35.47 -58.59 -20.51
N SER A 6 35.43 -57.73 -21.53
CA SER A 6 36.14 -56.44 -21.55
C SER A 6 35.48 -55.50 -22.57
N PHE A 7 34.75 -54.50 -22.09
CA PHE A 7 34.25 -53.38 -22.91
C PHE A 7 35.09 -52.14 -22.54
N ALA A 8 36.00 -51.77 -23.42
CA ALA A 8 36.78 -50.55 -23.30
C ALA A 8 35.90 -49.34 -23.66
N LEU A 9 35.61 -48.50 -22.67
CA LEU A 9 34.90 -47.23 -22.88
C LEU A 9 35.90 -46.16 -23.33
N LYS A 10 35.63 -45.55 -24.49
CA LYS A 10 36.35 -44.39 -25.01
C LYS A 10 36.12 -43.18 -24.10
N LEU A 11 37.17 -42.59 -23.54
CA LEU A 11 37.12 -41.26 -22.94
C LEU A 11 37.02 -40.20 -24.04
N ALA A 12 35.88 -39.53 -24.15
CA ALA A 12 35.77 -38.23 -24.80
C ALA A 12 36.08 -37.15 -23.76
N ALA A 13 37.19 -36.43 -23.96
CA ALA A 13 37.54 -35.27 -23.17
C ALA A 13 36.58 -34.11 -23.50
N LEU A 14 35.63 -33.84 -22.61
CA LEU A 14 34.85 -32.61 -22.59
C LEU A 14 35.62 -31.57 -21.76
N SER A 15 36.22 -30.59 -22.43
CA SER A 15 36.68 -29.36 -21.78
C SER A 15 35.47 -28.60 -21.21
N PRO A 16 35.47 -28.22 -19.93
CA PRO A 16 34.50 -27.26 -19.46
C PRO A 16 34.92 -25.87 -19.94
N LEU A 17 34.16 -25.32 -20.88
CA LEU A 17 34.18 -23.90 -21.20
C LEU A 17 33.69 -23.16 -19.95
N GLY A 18 34.62 -22.71 -19.11
CA GLY A 18 34.32 -21.92 -17.92
C GLY A 18 33.69 -20.60 -18.33
N LEU A 19 32.37 -20.49 -18.21
CA LEU A 19 31.66 -19.22 -18.19
C LEU A 19 32.10 -18.46 -16.92
N LEU A 20 33.11 -17.61 -17.09
CA LEU A 20 33.44 -16.54 -16.16
C LEU A 20 32.23 -15.61 -16.07
N VAL A 21 31.36 -15.85 -15.09
CA VAL A 21 30.37 -14.87 -14.65
C VAL A 21 31.17 -13.75 -13.98
N VAL A 22 31.56 -12.76 -14.76
CA VAL A 22 32.00 -11.48 -14.20
C VAL A 22 30.76 -10.89 -13.53
N PRO A 23 30.75 -10.67 -12.21
CA PRO A 23 29.67 -9.91 -11.62
C PRO A 23 29.76 -8.52 -12.21
N ALA A 24 28.83 -8.19 -13.11
CA ALA A 24 28.61 -6.82 -13.51
C ALA A 24 28.28 -6.07 -12.22
N ARG A 25 29.27 -5.35 -11.68
CA ARG A 25 29.04 -4.38 -10.63
C ARG A 25 28.23 -3.26 -11.28
N SER A 26 26.91 -3.41 -11.24
CA SER A 26 26.02 -2.28 -11.42
C SER A 26 26.48 -1.25 -10.40
N GLN A 27 27.04 -0.13 -10.87
CA GLN A 27 27.22 1.03 -10.03
C GLN A 27 25.83 1.51 -9.67
N SER A 28 25.27 0.99 -8.57
CA SER A 28 24.13 1.63 -7.95
C SER A 28 24.63 3.01 -7.55
N ALA A 29 24.21 4.04 -8.29
CA ALA A 29 24.37 5.43 -7.87
C ALA A 29 23.97 5.50 -6.39
N GLU A 30 24.81 6.12 -5.58
CA GLU A 30 24.57 6.26 -4.14
C GLU A 30 23.17 6.87 -3.93
N ARG A 31 22.32 6.17 -3.17
CA ARG A 31 20.93 6.53 -2.94
C ARG A 31 20.84 7.30 -1.64
N ILE A 32 20.05 8.36 -1.64
CA ILE A 32 19.70 9.08 -0.42
C ILE A 32 18.57 8.31 0.26
N ILE A 33 18.73 8.03 1.55
CA ILE A 33 17.69 7.40 2.38
C ILE A 33 17.28 8.39 3.45
N ASP A 34 16.13 9.03 3.24
CA ASP A 34 15.48 9.89 4.22
C ASP A 34 14.68 9.02 5.20
N ARG A 35 15.00 9.09 6.49
CA ARG A 35 14.43 8.22 7.52
C ARG A 35 13.47 9.02 8.40
N ASN A 36 12.21 8.63 8.41
CA ASN A 36 11.20 9.29 9.21
C ASN A 36 10.53 8.31 10.18
N THR A 37 10.26 8.78 11.39
CA THR A 37 9.34 8.11 12.31
C THR A 37 7.92 8.61 12.09
N ILE A 38 6.93 7.72 12.07
CA ILE A 38 5.54 8.06 11.73
C ILE A 38 4.52 7.52 12.73
N GLY A 39 3.39 8.23 12.83
CA GLY A 39 2.20 7.80 13.56
C GLY A 39 0.97 8.08 12.71
N TRP A 40 0.27 7.04 12.29
CA TRP A 40 -0.89 7.17 11.39
C TRP A 40 -2.16 6.82 12.13
N PHE A 41 -3.15 7.72 12.07
CA PHE A 41 -4.47 7.49 12.65
C PHE A 41 -5.47 7.40 11.52
N THR A 42 -6.15 6.26 11.40
CA THR A 42 -7.03 6.00 10.26
C THR A 42 -8.40 5.56 10.73
N TYR A 43 -9.41 6.06 10.05
CA TYR A 43 -10.78 5.60 10.12
C TYR A 43 -11.15 4.99 8.77
N ASN A 44 -11.80 3.84 8.78
CA ASN A 44 -12.41 3.21 7.60
C ASN A 44 -13.84 2.78 7.97
N GLY A 45 -14.78 2.97 7.05
CA GLY A 45 -16.14 2.46 7.20
C GLY A 45 -16.68 1.96 5.88
N GLY A 46 -17.22 0.75 5.88
CA GLY A 46 -18.02 0.15 4.81
C GLY A 46 -19.48 0.13 5.22
N HIS A 47 -20.24 1.13 4.80
CA HIS A 47 -21.62 1.29 5.26
C HIS A 47 -22.60 0.64 4.29
N GLN A 48 -23.30 -0.41 4.71
CA GLN A 48 -24.29 -1.09 3.89
C GLN A 48 -25.48 -0.18 3.60
N ILE A 49 -25.87 -0.05 2.34
CA ILE A 49 -27.00 0.80 1.88
C ILE A 49 -28.02 0.05 1.01
N GLY A 50 -27.76 -1.21 0.68
CA GLY A 50 -28.69 -2.11 -0.01
C GLY A 50 -28.10 -3.51 -0.07
N GLU A 51 -28.83 -4.51 -0.58
CA GLU A 51 -28.39 -5.92 -0.55
C GLU A 51 -26.97 -6.18 -1.09
N LYS A 52 -26.57 -5.47 -2.16
CA LYS A 52 -25.26 -5.61 -2.81
C LYS A 52 -24.40 -4.36 -2.75
N TRP A 53 -24.86 -3.31 -2.08
CA TRP A 53 -24.26 -1.97 -2.16
C TRP A 53 -23.85 -1.46 -0.78
N ALA A 54 -22.64 -0.92 -0.71
CA ALA A 54 -22.13 -0.22 0.44
C ALA A 54 -21.41 1.08 0.04
N VAL A 55 -21.34 2.04 0.96
CA VAL A 55 -20.55 3.27 0.81
C VAL A 55 -19.27 3.12 1.61
N HIS A 56 -18.12 3.29 0.95
CA HIS A 56 -16.82 3.34 1.62
C HIS A 56 -16.50 4.77 2.04
N THR A 57 -16.18 4.98 3.31
CA THR A 57 -15.66 6.24 3.85
C THR A 57 -14.31 6.01 4.53
N GLU A 58 -13.38 6.94 4.35
CA GLU A 58 -12.06 6.84 4.97
C GLU A 58 -11.45 8.20 5.22
N VAL A 59 -10.83 8.34 6.39
CA VAL A 59 -10.03 9.52 6.76
C VAL A 59 -8.72 9.03 7.35
N GLN A 60 -7.61 9.62 6.93
CA GLN A 60 -6.29 9.33 7.50
C GLN A 60 -5.58 10.61 7.92
N LEU A 61 -5.26 10.68 9.21
CA LEU A 61 -4.36 11.67 9.78
C LEU A 61 -2.98 11.03 9.90
N ARG A 62 -2.13 11.28 8.90
CA ARG A 62 -0.76 10.77 8.90
C ARG A 62 0.17 11.82 9.50
N ARG A 63 1.02 11.40 10.43
CA ARG A 63 1.94 12.26 11.16
C ARG A 63 3.36 11.72 11.12
N THR A 64 4.32 12.64 11.21
CA THR A 64 5.72 12.33 11.49
C THR A 64 6.04 12.51 12.97
N ARG A 65 7.21 12.06 13.41
CA ARG A 65 7.68 12.14 14.80
C ARG A 65 6.64 11.59 15.78
N LEU A 66 6.11 10.40 15.47
CA LEU A 66 5.14 9.66 16.27
C LEU A 66 3.83 10.41 16.59
N GLY A 67 3.43 11.39 15.78
CA GLY A 67 2.17 12.13 15.96
C GLY A 67 2.30 13.65 15.91
N LEU A 68 3.52 14.18 16.08
CA LEU A 68 3.77 15.60 16.30
C LEU A 68 3.80 16.44 15.03
N GLY A 69 4.33 15.89 13.93
CA GLY A 69 4.47 16.61 12.66
C GLY A 69 3.37 16.23 11.66
N ARG A 70 2.94 17.16 10.80
CA ARG A 70 2.00 16.82 9.72
C ARG A 70 2.76 16.10 8.61
N GLN A 71 2.25 14.95 8.18
CA GLN A 71 2.75 14.25 7.00
C GLN A 71 1.73 14.40 5.87
N GLN A 72 0.55 13.83 6.07
CA GLN A 72 -0.50 13.74 5.06
C GLN A 72 -1.89 13.77 5.70
N LEU A 73 -2.86 14.32 4.99
CA LEU A 73 -4.28 14.24 5.29
C LEU A 73 -4.98 13.61 4.09
N LEU A 74 -5.61 12.45 4.29
CA LEU A 74 -6.37 11.75 3.26
C LEU A 74 -7.84 11.72 3.64
N SER A 75 -8.72 12.02 2.69
CA SER A 75 -10.15 11.72 2.78
C SER A 75 -10.56 10.94 1.52
N ARG A 76 -11.44 9.97 1.68
CA ARG A 76 -11.92 9.14 0.59
C ARG A 76 -13.40 8.79 0.78
N LEU A 77 -14.10 8.82 -0.34
CA LEU A 77 -15.46 8.35 -0.48
C LEU A 77 -15.51 7.41 -1.69
N GLY A 78 -16.26 6.32 -1.58
CA GLY A 78 -16.47 5.41 -2.70
C GLY A 78 -17.73 4.59 -2.56
N LEU A 79 -18.04 3.87 -3.62
CA LEU A 79 -19.15 2.94 -3.69
C LEU A 79 -18.56 1.53 -3.86
N VAL A 80 -19.12 0.57 -3.13
CA VAL A 80 -18.72 -0.83 -3.13
C VAL A 80 -19.90 -1.65 -3.62
N TYR A 81 -19.64 -2.58 -4.52
CA TYR A 81 -20.60 -3.51 -5.09
C TYR A 81 -20.15 -4.95 -4.87
N SER A 82 -20.99 -5.75 -4.19
CA SER A 82 -20.78 -7.19 -4.02
C SER A 82 -21.21 -7.93 -5.28
N LEU A 83 -20.24 -8.25 -6.14
CA LEU A 83 -20.46 -8.95 -7.40
C LEU A 83 -20.76 -10.44 -7.16
N ALA A 84 -20.00 -11.04 -6.26
CA ALA A 84 -20.16 -12.41 -5.76
C ALA A 84 -19.73 -12.46 -4.30
N GLU A 85 -19.98 -13.58 -3.62
CA GLU A 85 -19.63 -13.78 -2.20
C GLU A 85 -18.17 -13.45 -1.88
N GLN A 86 -17.26 -13.77 -2.81
CA GLN A 86 -15.81 -13.61 -2.65
C GLN A 86 -15.25 -12.44 -3.48
N VAL A 87 -16.08 -11.71 -4.22
CA VAL A 87 -15.63 -10.69 -5.18
C VAL A 87 -16.40 -9.40 -4.99
N THR A 88 -15.68 -8.33 -4.62
CA THR A 88 -16.23 -6.97 -4.59
C THR A 88 -15.54 -6.07 -5.61
N LEU A 89 -16.34 -5.22 -6.22
CA LEU A 89 -15.87 -4.12 -7.05
C LEU A 89 -16.06 -2.84 -6.25
N SER A 90 -15.11 -1.91 -6.32
CA SER A 90 -15.35 -0.59 -5.75
C SER A 90 -14.75 0.51 -6.61
N GLY A 91 -15.24 1.73 -6.43
CA GLY A 91 -14.63 2.89 -7.05
C GLY A 91 -15.02 4.16 -6.34
N GLY A 92 -14.22 5.20 -6.50
CA GLY A 92 -14.50 6.46 -5.84
C GLY A 92 -13.43 7.52 -5.99
N TYR A 93 -13.47 8.48 -5.07
CA TYR A 93 -12.64 9.66 -5.08
C TYR A 93 -11.82 9.76 -3.79
N THR A 94 -10.55 10.16 -3.93
CA THR A 94 -9.66 10.46 -2.81
C THR A 94 -9.12 11.87 -2.96
N GLN A 95 -9.18 12.65 -1.89
CA GLN A 95 -8.38 13.85 -1.73
C GLN A 95 -7.22 13.56 -0.78
N LEU A 96 -6.01 13.96 -1.17
CA LEU A 96 -4.82 13.86 -0.35
C LEU A 96 -4.11 15.21 -0.30
N THR A 97 -3.79 15.66 0.89
CA THR A 97 -2.89 16.81 1.09
C THR A 97 -1.58 16.28 1.68
N THR A 98 -0.45 16.61 1.04
CA THR A 98 0.89 16.28 1.55
C THR A 98 1.54 17.54 2.08
N TYR A 99 1.99 17.50 3.34
CA TYR A 99 2.72 18.60 3.96
C TYR A 99 4.24 18.39 3.78
N PRO A 100 5.06 19.45 3.88
CA PRO A 100 6.51 19.29 3.93
C PRO A 100 6.93 18.51 5.20
N TYR A 101 7.72 17.46 5.02
CA TYR A 101 8.36 16.69 6.09
C TYR A 101 9.62 16.01 5.57
N GLY A 102 10.46 15.51 6.48
CA GLY A 102 11.73 14.88 6.14
C GLY A 102 12.80 15.90 5.74
N ASP A 103 13.97 15.38 5.44
CA ASP A 103 15.11 16.16 4.95
C ASP A 103 14.95 16.49 3.45
N TYR A 104 14.17 15.66 2.75
CA TYR A 104 13.84 15.81 1.33
C TYR A 104 12.31 15.80 1.17
N PRO A 105 11.62 16.92 1.42
CA PRO A 105 10.16 16.98 1.29
C PRO A 105 9.73 16.94 -0.18
N THR A 106 8.77 16.06 -0.52
CA THR A 106 8.08 16.10 -1.83
C THR A 106 7.35 17.44 -2.02
N ALA A 107 6.78 17.99 -0.96
CA ALA A 107 6.24 19.35 -0.90
C ALA A 107 7.38 20.37 -0.74
N SER A 108 8.20 20.51 -1.78
CA SER A 108 9.51 21.16 -1.73
C SER A 108 9.48 22.69 -1.55
N LEU A 109 8.36 23.34 -1.88
CA LEU A 109 8.19 24.80 -1.70
C LEU A 109 7.78 25.22 -0.28
N GLY A 110 7.81 24.29 0.69
CA GLY A 110 7.47 24.59 2.09
C GLY A 110 5.97 24.77 2.36
N GLU A 111 5.11 24.59 1.35
CA GLU A 111 3.66 24.65 1.45
C GLU A 111 3.03 23.30 1.09
N ALA A 112 1.83 23.03 1.60
CA ALA A 112 1.17 21.75 1.39
C ALA A 112 0.68 21.58 -0.06
N THR A 113 0.95 20.42 -0.67
CA THR A 113 0.56 20.10 -2.05
C THR A 113 -0.73 19.26 -2.06
N PRO A 114 -1.79 19.69 -2.76
CA PRO A 114 -3.00 18.91 -2.91
C PRO A 114 -2.85 17.85 -4.02
N GLU A 115 -3.56 16.74 -3.88
CA GLU A 115 -3.65 15.68 -4.86
C GLU A 115 -5.08 15.12 -4.88
N ASN A 116 -5.63 14.93 -6.07
CA ASN A 116 -6.92 14.31 -6.27
C ASN A 116 -6.73 12.95 -6.94
N ARG A 117 -7.56 11.96 -6.60
CA ARG A 117 -7.49 10.62 -7.20
C ARG A 117 -8.87 10.07 -7.50
N ALA A 118 -9.04 9.51 -8.68
CA ALA A 118 -10.06 8.50 -8.93
C ALA A 118 -9.42 7.12 -8.68
N TYR A 119 -10.21 6.17 -8.20
CA TYR A 119 -9.74 4.81 -8.03
C TYR A 119 -10.82 3.80 -8.38
N GLU A 120 -10.37 2.63 -8.83
CA GLU A 120 -11.18 1.44 -9.07
C GLU A 120 -10.50 0.22 -8.45
N ASP A 121 -11.25 -0.61 -7.72
CA ASP A 121 -10.77 -1.82 -7.08
C ASP A 121 -11.50 -3.07 -7.57
N VAL A 122 -10.74 -4.16 -7.59
CA VAL A 122 -11.26 -5.52 -7.47
C VAL A 122 -10.67 -6.13 -6.21
N THR A 123 -11.52 -6.63 -5.32
CA THR A 123 -11.12 -7.34 -4.12
C THR A 123 -11.61 -8.78 -4.17
N LEU A 124 -10.70 -9.71 -3.89
CA LEU A 124 -10.97 -11.15 -3.79
C LEU A 124 -10.71 -11.57 -2.35
N ALA A 125 -11.72 -12.12 -1.67
CA ALA A 125 -11.62 -12.56 -0.28
C ALA A 125 -11.89 -14.06 -0.18
N ASN A 126 -11.02 -14.79 0.53
CA ASN A 126 -11.15 -16.23 0.77
C ASN A 126 -10.75 -16.57 2.20
N THR A 127 -11.37 -17.62 2.74
CA THR A 127 -11.03 -18.14 4.08
C THR A 127 -10.38 -19.51 3.95
N TYR A 128 -9.18 -19.66 4.51
CA TYR A 128 -8.40 -20.90 4.53
C TYR A 128 -8.21 -21.37 5.98
N GLY A 129 -9.12 -22.23 6.45
CA GLY A 129 -9.17 -22.59 7.86
C GLY A 129 -9.51 -21.36 8.70
N ARG A 130 -8.57 -20.91 9.55
CA ARG A 130 -8.72 -19.71 10.38
C ARG A 130 -8.20 -18.44 9.71
N LEU A 131 -7.47 -18.55 8.60
CA LEU A 131 -6.89 -17.41 7.90
C LEU A 131 -7.93 -16.80 6.94
N GLN A 132 -8.34 -15.57 7.20
CA GLN A 132 -9.05 -14.75 6.22
C GLN A 132 -8.00 -14.05 5.36
N LEU A 133 -8.01 -14.29 4.05
CA LEU A 133 -7.03 -13.75 3.11
C LEU A 133 -7.73 -12.91 2.05
N THR A 134 -7.24 -11.69 1.85
CA THR A 134 -7.77 -10.74 0.88
C THR A 134 -6.69 -10.32 -0.11
N HIS A 135 -7.03 -10.35 -1.40
CA HIS A 135 -6.25 -9.77 -2.48
C HIS A 135 -6.99 -8.56 -3.04
N ARG A 136 -6.36 -7.39 -3.08
CA ARG A 136 -6.94 -6.19 -3.69
C ARG A 136 -6.06 -5.67 -4.80
N PHE A 137 -6.64 -5.52 -5.98
CA PHE A 137 -6.04 -4.82 -7.12
C PHE A 137 -6.70 -3.47 -7.24
N ARG A 138 -5.90 -2.40 -7.27
CA ARG A 138 -6.40 -1.04 -7.43
C ARG A 138 -5.76 -0.37 -8.61
N LEU A 139 -6.57 0.28 -9.43
CA LEU A 139 -6.14 1.28 -10.40
C LEU A 139 -6.41 2.67 -9.82
N GLU A 140 -5.49 3.61 -10.00
CA GLU A 140 -5.65 5.00 -9.61
C GLU A 140 -5.25 5.93 -10.75
N GLN A 141 -6.10 6.91 -11.03
CA GLN A 141 -5.79 8.09 -11.83
C GLN A 141 -5.57 9.25 -10.86
N ARG A 142 -4.42 9.89 -10.94
CA ARG A 142 -3.93 10.84 -9.95
C ARG A 142 -3.69 12.19 -10.61
N TRP A 143 -4.18 13.26 -10.01
CA TRP A 143 -3.89 14.64 -10.38
C TRP A 143 -3.11 15.27 -9.24
N LEU A 144 -1.81 15.47 -9.45
CA LEU A 144 -0.88 16.04 -8.47
C LEU A 144 -0.82 17.56 -8.68
N GLY A 145 -1.13 18.33 -7.64
CA GLY A 145 -1.09 19.79 -7.70
C GLY A 145 0.34 20.31 -7.66
N GLN A 146 0.74 21.01 -8.71
CA GLN A 146 2.03 21.69 -8.81
C GLN A 146 1.85 23.14 -8.37
N LEU A 147 2.57 23.55 -7.33
CA LEU A 147 2.47 24.89 -6.74
C LEU A 147 3.25 25.92 -7.56
N ALA A 148 2.76 27.16 -7.62
CA ALA A 148 3.46 28.25 -8.31
C ALA A 148 4.70 28.69 -7.52
N GLU A 149 5.88 28.71 -8.14
CA GLU A 149 7.12 29.16 -7.47
C GLU A 149 7.03 30.61 -6.96
N SER A 150 6.36 31.48 -7.71
CA SER A 150 6.16 32.89 -7.34
C SER A 150 5.18 33.10 -6.18
N ASN A 151 4.27 32.14 -5.96
CA ASN A 151 3.31 32.14 -4.87
C ASN A 151 2.90 30.70 -4.51
N PRO A 152 3.66 30.02 -3.62
CA PRO A 152 3.46 28.61 -3.30
C PRO A 152 2.14 28.25 -2.61
N LYS A 153 1.23 29.23 -2.42
CA LYS A 153 -0.14 28.99 -1.96
C LYS A 153 -1.13 28.74 -3.10
N GLN A 154 -0.71 28.96 -4.34
CA GLN A 154 -1.53 28.76 -5.53
C GLN A 154 -1.08 27.51 -6.28
N VAL A 155 -2.06 26.68 -6.69
CA VAL A 155 -1.80 25.59 -7.64
C VAL A 155 -1.67 26.19 -9.04
N ALA A 156 -0.51 26.06 -9.66
CA ALA A 156 -0.23 26.53 -11.02
C ALA A 156 -0.75 25.56 -12.07
N SER A 157 -0.61 24.25 -11.83
CA SER A 157 -1.02 23.20 -12.76
C SER A 157 -1.30 21.88 -12.05
N TRP A 158 -1.92 20.94 -12.77
CA TRP A 158 -2.15 19.57 -12.30
C TRP A 158 -1.42 18.58 -13.20
N GLU A 159 -0.61 17.73 -12.60
CA GLU A 159 0.09 16.66 -13.30
C GLU A 159 -0.68 15.35 -13.17
N TYR A 160 -1.01 14.75 -14.30
CA TYR A 160 -1.74 13.49 -14.35
C TYR A 160 -0.80 12.28 -14.29
N GLN A 161 -1.06 11.29 -13.43
CA GLN A 161 -0.32 10.01 -13.40
C GLN A 161 -1.28 8.83 -13.20
N ASN A 162 -0.93 7.65 -13.74
CA ASN A 162 -1.61 6.40 -13.41
C ASN A 162 -0.79 5.58 -12.44
N ARG A 163 -1.47 4.83 -11.58
CA ARG A 163 -0.83 3.90 -10.63
C ARG A 163 -1.65 2.64 -10.48
N ALA A 164 -0.99 1.50 -10.58
CA ALA A 164 -1.52 0.20 -10.19
C ALA A 164 -1.02 -0.13 -8.78
N ARG A 165 -1.88 -0.73 -7.96
CA ARG A 165 -1.53 -1.25 -6.64
C ARG A 165 -2.03 -2.67 -6.51
N TYR A 166 -1.25 -3.45 -5.78
CA TYR A 166 -1.65 -4.78 -5.35
C TYR A 166 -1.40 -4.91 -3.85
N GLN A 167 -2.44 -5.31 -3.11
CA GLN A 167 -2.39 -5.60 -1.70
C GLN A 167 -2.73 -7.07 -1.46
N VAL A 168 -1.96 -7.73 -0.62
CA VAL A 168 -2.35 -8.97 0.05
C VAL A 168 -2.47 -8.70 1.55
N ALA A 169 -3.60 -9.03 2.14
CA ALA A 169 -3.90 -8.82 3.56
C ALA A 169 -4.41 -10.11 4.18
N GLY A 170 -4.10 -10.33 5.46
CA GLY A 170 -4.55 -11.49 6.20
C GLY A 170 -4.96 -11.15 7.63
N GLU A 171 -6.03 -11.79 8.10
CA GLU A 171 -6.49 -11.74 9.48
C GLU A 171 -6.60 -13.17 10.03
N ILE A 172 -6.13 -13.38 11.27
CA ILE A 172 -6.12 -14.69 11.94
C ILE A 172 -6.62 -14.51 13.38
N PRO A 173 -7.76 -15.11 13.78
CA PRO A 173 -8.23 -15.09 15.17
C PRO A 173 -7.21 -15.83 16.07
N LEU A 174 -7.00 -15.34 17.29
CA LEU A 174 -6.05 -15.93 18.24
C LEU A 174 -6.74 -16.87 19.23
N GLN A 175 -7.96 -16.57 19.63
CA GLN A 175 -8.74 -17.28 20.64
C GLN A 175 -9.76 -18.22 19.97
N GLY A 176 -10.61 -17.68 19.10
CA GLY A 176 -11.71 -18.39 18.44
C GLY A 176 -11.37 -19.02 17.09
N SER A 177 -12.38 -19.61 16.45
CA SER A 177 -12.32 -20.12 15.08
C SER A 177 -12.52 -19.04 14.01
N SER A 178 -13.12 -17.92 14.40
CA SER A 178 -13.55 -16.78 13.58
C SER A 178 -13.28 -15.47 14.33
N ILE A 179 -13.40 -14.34 13.64
CA ILE A 179 -13.27 -13.01 14.23
C ILE A 179 -14.67 -12.51 14.60
N ASP A 180 -15.14 -12.93 15.77
CA ASP A 180 -16.43 -12.58 16.36
C ASP A 180 -16.24 -11.56 17.50
N ASP A 181 -17.33 -11.03 18.06
CA ASP A 181 -17.31 -10.08 19.17
C ASP A 181 -16.37 -10.53 20.31
N GLY A 182 -15.43 -9.66 20.69
CA GLY A 182 -14.43 -9.92 21.72
C GLY A 182 -13.19 -10.68 21.24
N GLU A 183 -13.09 -11.01 19.95
CA GLU A 183 -11.93 -11.73 19.42
C GLU A 183 -10.70 -10.82 19.30
N LEU A 184 -9.59 -11.28 19.87
CA LEU A 184 -8.26 -10.74 19.56
C LEU A 184 -7.69 -11.47 18.34
N TYR A 185 -7.22 -10.74 17.34
CA TYR A 185 -6.69 -11.31 16.11
C TYR A 185 -5.35 -10.70 15.69
N VAL A 186 -4.58 -11.45 14.91
CA VAL A 186 -3.40 -10.94 14.19
C VAL A 186 -3.86 -10.44 12.83
N THR A 187 -3.33 -9.29 12.42
CA THR A 187 -3.58 -8.70 11.10
C THR A 187 -2.28 -8.25 10.46
N PHE A 188 -2.15 -8.46 9.16
CA PHE A 188 -0.98 -8.06 8.38
C PHE A 188 -1.37 -7.74 6.94
N PHE A 189 -0.54 -6.93 6.28
CA PHE A 189 -0.61 -6.81 4.84
C PHE A 189 0.71 -6.35 4.22
N ASP A 190 0.87 -6.65 2.94
CA ASP A 190 1.89 -6.07 2.07
C ASP A 190 1.18 -5.40 0.88
N GLU A 191 1.58 -4.18 0.53
CA GLU A 191 1.03 -3.43 -0.59
C GLU A 191 2.12 -2.76 -1.42
N ILE A 192 2.15 -3.07 -2.72
CA ILE A 192 3.06 -2.48 -3.70
C ILE A 192 2.34 -1.50 -4.62
N PHE A 193 3.04 -0.45 -5.04
CA PHE A 193 2.56 0.67 -5.82
C PHE A 193 3.47 0.87 -7.03
N ILE A 194 2.91 0.75 -8.24
CA ILE A 194 3.63 0.88 -9.50
C ILE A 194 2.96 1.94 -10.36
N GLY A 195 3.70 3.01 -10.68
CA GLY A 195 3.27 4.01 -11.65
C GLY A 195 3.44 3.52 -13.08
N PHE A 196 2.53 3.93 -13.98
CA PHE A 196 2.68 3.70 -15.42
C PHE A 196 2.09 4.83 -16.28
N GLY A 197 2.51 4.87 -17.56
CA GLY A 197 2.09 5.88 -18.53
C GLY A 197 3.15 6.96 -18.79
N LYS A 198 2.84 7.89 -19.69
CA LYS A 198 3.81 8.88 -20.23
C LYS A 198 4.32 9.90 -19.21
N ASN A 199 3.56 10.13 -18.15
CA ASN A 199 3.86 11.13 -17.12
C ASN A 199 4.47 10.48 -15.87
N VAL A 200 4.76 9.17 -15.91
CA VAL A 200 5.59 8.54 -14.89
C VAL A 200 7.02 8.75 -15.31
N GLY A 201 7.77 9.46 -14.45
CA GLY A 201 9.17 9.79 -14.69
C GLY A 201 10.06 8.55 -14.72
N ARG A 202 11.30 8.70 -14.27
CA ARG A 202 12.30 7.61 -14.35
C ARG A 202 11.91 6.36 -13.54
N ASN A 203 11.07 6.52 -12.51
CA ASN A 203 10.80 5.49 -11.52
C ASN A 203 9.36 4.97 -11.63
N VAL A 204 9.21 3.73 -12.08
CA VAL A 204 7.91 3.04 -12.07
C VAL A 204 7.55 2.51 -10.68
N PHE A 205 8.55 2.17 -9.85
CA PHE A 205 8.30 1.88 -8.45
C PHE A 205 7.95 3.18 -7.73
N ASN A 206 6.81 3.18 -7.04
CA ASN A 206 6.39 4.34 -6.27
C ASN A 206 6.52 4.09 -4.77
N GLN A 207 6.00 2.95 -4.29
CA GLN A 207 5.97 2.64 -2.87
C GLN A 207 5.79 1.15 -2.60
N ASN A 208 6.30 0.69 -1.46
CA ASN A 208 5.91 -0.54 -0.81
C ASN A 208 5.53 -0.22 0.65
N ARG A 209 4.52 -0.91 1.18
CA ARG A 209 4.19 -0.83 2.60
C ARG A 209 3.91 -2.22 3.16
N ILE A 210 4.55 -2.52 4.26
CA ILE A 210 4.32 -3.72 5.04
C ILE A 210 3.79 -3.31 6.40
N PHE A 211 2.72 -3.98 6.83
CA PHE A 211 2.10 -3.82 8.12
C PHE A 211 1.95 -5.17 8.80
N GLY A 212 2.09 -5.17 10.12
CA GLY A 212 1.77 -6.32 10.97
C GLY A 212 1.39 -5.84 12.36
N GLY A 213 0.39 -6.46 12.97
CA GLY A 213 -0.17 -5.97 14.21
C GLY A 213 -1.24 -6.86 14.83
N LEU A 214 -1.93 -6.28 15.80
CA LEU A 214 -3.04 -6.89 16.49
C LEU A 214 -4.31 -6.06 16.25
N GLY A 215 -5.41 -6.76 16.11
CA GLY A 215 -6.74 -6.18 16.09
C GLY A 215 -7.62 -6.79 17.17
N TYR A 216 -8.65 -6.05 17.56
CA TYR A 216 -9.66 -6.49 18.50
C TYR A 216 -11.04 -6.18 17.94
N GLN A 217 -11.87 -7.21 17.81
CA GLN A 217 -13.27 -7.08 17.41
C GLN A 217 -14.07 -6.64 18.63
N ILE A 218 -14.54 -5.39 18.65
CA ILE A 218 -15.32 -4.88 19.79
C ILE A 218 -16.76 -5.36 19.65
N HIS A 219 -17.34 -5.14 18.48
CA HIS A 219 -18.65 -5.61 18.04
C HIS A 219 -18.57 -5.99 16.57
N ASP A 220 -19.54 -6.73 16.04
CA ASP A 220 -19.63 -7.18 14.64
C ASP A 220 -19.33 -6.08 13.62
N ASN A 221 -19.69 -4.84 13.93
CA ASN A 221 -19.50 -3.66 13.11
C ASN A 221 -18.36 -2.71 13.54
N TRP A 222 -17.58 -3.06 14.58
CA TRP A 222 -16.54 -2.20 15.14
C TRP A 222 -15.26 -2.95 15.47
N LYS A 223 -14.16 -2.58 14.79
CA LYS A 223 -12.81 -3.07 15.07
C LYS A 223 -11.84 -1.96 15.45
N LEU A 224 -10.90 -2.29 16.31
CA LEU A 224 -9.74 -1.47 16.63
C LEU A 224 -8.45 -2.23 16.34
N GLU A 225 -7.52 -1.63 15.61
CA GLU A 225 -6.28 -2.30 15.20
C GLU A 225 -5.06 -1.41 15.39
N LEU A 226 -3.98 -2.01 15.87
CA LEU A 226 -2.70 -1.37 16.04
C LEU A 226 -1.65 -2.14 15.25
N TYR A 227 -1.01 -1.45 14.31
CA TYR A 227 0.00 -1.99 13.43
C TYR A 227 1.36 -1.37 13.71
N TYR A 228 2.42 -2.16 13.57
CA TYR A 228 3.71 -1.65 13.11
C TYR A 228 3.67 -1.46 11.59
N LEU A 229 4.22 -0.35 11.11
CA LEU A 229 4.25 0.05 9.71
C LEU A 229 5.71 0.30 9.28
N ASN A 230 6.13 -0.40 8.23
CA ASN A 230 7.31 -0.06 7.44
C ASN A 230 6.88 0.34 6.02
N GLN A 231 7.28 1.53 5.59
CA GLN A 231 6.96 2.07 4.28
C GLN A 231 8.22 2.57 3.59
N TRP A 232 8.42 2.10 2.37
CA TRP A 232 9.42 2.63 1.45
C TRP A 232 8.73 3.40 0.33
N THR A 233 9.11 4.65 0.12
CA THR A 233 8.61 5.49 -0.97
C THR A 233 9.78 5.98 -1.80
N GLN A 234 9.65 5.95 -3.12
CA GLN A 234 10.64 6.56 -4.01
C GLN A 234 10.10 7.88 -4.55
N HIS A 235 10.93 8.91 -4.51
CA HIS A 235 10.59 10.20 -5.11
C HIS A 235 10.51 10.09 -6.64
N ALA A 236 9.57 10.84 -7.24
CA ALA A 236 9.45 10.91 -8.69
C ALA A 236 10.68 11.59 -9.30
N GLU A 237 11.08 12.72 -8.70
CA GLU A 237 12.26 13.49 -9.08
C GLU A 237 13.46 13.17 -8.19
N PRO A 238 14.69 13.18 -8.73
CA PRO A 238 15.89 13.04 -7.93
C PRO A 238 16.18 14.29 -7.09
N ALA A 239 17.13 14.19 -6.16
CA ALA A 239 17.59 15.35 -5.40
C ALA A 239 18.14 16.43 -6.35
N PRO A 240 17.71 17.72 -6.24
CA PRO A 240 18.03 18.76 -7.22
C PRO A 240 19.53 18.93 -7.49
N ASN A 241 20.35 18.88 -6.43
CA ASN A 241 21.79 19.18 -6.52
C ASN A 241 22.65 17.97 -6.86
N THR A 242 22.30 16.78 -6.36
CA THR A 242 23.14 15.58 -6.51
C THR A 242 22.64 14.64 -7.60
N GLN A 243 21.41 14.83 -8.10
CA GLN A 243 20.72 13.95 -9.04
C GLN A 243 20.60 12.50 -8.56
N GLN A 244 20.80 12.27 -7.26
CA GLN A 244 20.65 10.95 -6.63
C GLN A 244 19.17 10.64 -6.43
N SER A 245 18.82 9.36 -6.54
CA SER A 245 17.48 8.89 -6.17
C SER A 245 17.27 9.02 -4.66
N VAL A 246 16.14 9.62 -4.29
CA VAL A 246 15.71 9.76 -2.89
C VAL A 246 14.68 8.69 -2.58
N PHE A 247 14.94 7.94 -1.51
CA PHE A 247 14.01 6.99 -0.91
C PHE A 247 13.65 7.48 0.48
N GLU A 248 12.36 7.50 0.78
CA GLU A 248 11.88 7.64 2.15
C GLU A 248 11.71 6.26 2.78
N ASN A 249 12.23 6.10 3.99
CA ASN A 249 11.98 4.95 4.84
C ASN A 249 11.22 5.41 6.09
N ASN A 250 9.90 5.24 6.04
CA ASN A 250 8.97 5.69 7.05
C ASN A 250 8.61 4.51 7.96
N ASN A 251 8.92 4.61 9.25
CA ASN A 251 8.68 3.55 10.24
C ASN A 251 7.87 4.04 11.43
N GLY A 252 6.93 3.25 11.91
CA GLY A 252 6.24 3.57 13.15
C GLY A 252 4.95 2.79 13.30
N PHE A 253 3.90 3.46 13.76
CA PHE A 253 2.62 2.79 14.03
C PHE A 253 1.47 3.32 13.17
N ARG A 254 0.46 2.47 13.01
CA ARG A 254 -0.87 2.87 12.55
C ARG A 254 -1.91 2.39 13.55
N LEU A 255 -2.72 3.32 14.04
CA LEU A 255 -3.96 3.02 14.77
C LEU A 255 -5.12 3.13 13.78
N ASN A 256 -5.85 2.03 13.60
CA ASN A 256 -6.98 1.95 12.69
C ASN A 256 -8.27 1.70 13.47
N VAL A 257 -9.27 2.52 13.22
CA VAL A 257 -10.66 2.29 13.64
C VAL A 257 -11.41 1.87 12.40
N VAL A 258 -12.07 0.71 12.47
CA VAL A 258 -12.99 0.24 11.43
C VAL A 258 -14.38 0.28 12.03
N TYR A 259 -15.29 1.03 11.42
CA TYR A 259 -16.66 1.14 11.90
C TYR A 259 -17.64 1.12 10.73
N ASP A 260 -18.39 0.03 10.67
CA ASP A 260 -19.34 -0.26 9.61
C ASP A 260 -20.75 0.04 10.11
N LEU A 261 -21.57 0.63 9.24
CA LEU A 261 -22.97 0.94 9.58
C LEU A 261 -23.85 0.19 8.61
N ASP A 262 -24.95 -0.36 9.10
CA ASP A 262 -25.97 -0.95 8.25
C ASP A 262 -27.19 -0.03 8.20
N PHE A 263 -27.45 0.55 7.03
CA PHE A 263 -28.62 1.38 6.77
C PHE A 263 -29.78 0.59 6.14
N THR A 264 -29.64 -0.73 5.99
CA THR A 264 -30.65 -1.60 5.38
C THR A 264 -31.60 -2.23 6.40
N SER A 265 -31.18 -2.30 7.66
CA SER A 265 -32.01 -2.73 8.76
C SER A 265 -32.99 -1.62 9.16
N ALA A 266 -34.27 -1.96 9.34
CA ALA A 266 -35.24 -1.03 9.89
C ALA A 266 -34.79 -0.60 11.30
N PRO A 267 -35.03 0.66 11.72
CA PRO A 267 -34.72 1.06 13.09
C PRO A 267 -35.40 0.08 14.06
N ALA A 268 -34.63 -0.41 15.04
CA ALA A 268 -35.15 -1.29 16.08
C ALA A 268 -36.42 -0.66 16.65
N SER A 269 -37.55 -1.37 16.56
CA SER A 269 -38.79 -0.94 17.18
C SER A 269 -38.57 -0.91 18.70
N GLU A 270 -38.58 0.29 19.28
CA GLU A 270 -38.67 0.51 20.73
C GLU A 270 -39.96 -0.08 21.31
#